data_AF-A0A1B2YXR4-F1
#
_entry.id   AF-A0A1B2YXR4-F1
#
_cell.length_a   1.000
_cell.length_b   1.000
_cell.length_c   1.000
_cell.angle_alpha   90.00
_cell.angle_beta   90.00
_cell.angle_gamma   90.00
#
_symmetry.space_group_name_H-M   'P 1'
#
loop_
_entity.id
_entity.type
_entity.pdbx_description
1 polymer ?
#
loop_
_entity_poly.entity_id
_entity_poly.type
_entity_poly.pdbx_seq_one_letter_code
_entity_poly.pdbx_strand_id
1 'polypeptide(L)'
;MGDAVLDLIVSQQLFSKNKQANEGFLSIEKSKYVSRENLNKVAERILNKNMIKHKSSYLSKNMLGNTLESIIGAIYIDKGMRACEKFILKHILQFKAERFLLKNLSQIINKIFYDKKTKVN
;
A
#
# COMPACT_ATOMS: atom_id res chain seq x y z
N MET A 1 6.72 -11.77 -11.70
CA MET A 1 5.70 -12.66 -11.11
C MET A 1 5.01 -12.03 -9.90
N GLY A 2 5.73 -11.65 -8.84
CA GLY A 2 5.10 -11.03 -7.65
C GLY A 2 4.53 -9.62 -7.89
N ASP A 3 5.15 -8.85 -8.78
CA ASP A 3 4.64 -7.60 -9.35
C ASP A 3 3.29 -7.80 -10.08
N ALA A 4 3.17 -8.83 -10.92
CA ALA A 4 1.92 -9.14 -11.62
C ALA A 4 0.80 -9.55 -10.65
N VAL A 5 1.13 -10.35 -9.63
CA VAL A 5 0.19 -10.73 -8.56
C VAL A 5 -0.27 -9.50 -7.78
N LEU A 6 0.67 -8.61 -7.44
CA LEU A 6 0.38 -7.33 -6.79
C LEU A 6 -0.57 -6.46 -7.65
N ASP A 7 -0.22 -6.25 -8.92
CA ASP A 7 -1.00 -5.43 -9.85
C ASP A 7 -2.42 -5.97 -10.01
N LEU A 8 -2.57 -7.28 -10.13
CA LEU A 8 -3.87 -7.93 -10.25
C LEU A 8 -4.73 -7.69 -9.01
N ILE A 9 -4.20 -7.96 -7.82
CA ILE A 9 -4.96 -7.81 -6.56
C ILE A 9 -5.32 -6.35 -6.32
N VAL A 10 -4.38 -5.42 -6.52
CA VAL A 10 -4.66 -3.98 -6.35
C VAL A 10 -5.73 -3.53 -7.35
N SER A 11 -5.65 -3.95 -8.61
CA SER A 11 -6.64 -3.59 -9.64
C SER A 11 -8.02 -4.13 -9.30
N GLN A 12 -8.13 -5.39 -8.87
CA GLN A 12 -9.40 -5.98 -8.42
C GLN A 12 -10.01 -5.21 -7.26
N GLN A 13 -9.20 -4.82 -6.27
CA GLN A 13 -9.65 -4.06 -5.11
C GLN A 13 -10.13 -2.65 -5.48
N LEU A 14 -9.45 -1.98 -6.42
CA LEU A 14 -9.84 -0.66 -6.89
C LEU A 14 -11.11 -0.70 -7.74
N PHE A 15 -11.23 -1.67 -8.64
CA PHE A 15 -12.41 -1.85 -9.47
C PHE A 15 -13.64 -2.19 -8.63
N SER A 16 -13.49 -3.10 -7.65
CA SER A 16 -14.59 -3.49 -6.76
C SER A 16 -15.15 -2.32 -5.95
N LYS A 17 -14.29 -1.36 -5.58
CA LYS A 17 -14.67 -0.15 -4.83
C LYS A 17 -15.19 0.98 -5.72
N ASN A 18 -14.78 1.03 -6.98
CA ASN A 18 -15.06 2.14 -7.90
C ASN A 18 -15.63 1.62 -9.23
N LYS A 19 -16.73 0.86 -9.19
CA LYS A 19 -17.29 0.17 -10.37
C LYS A 19 -17.63 1.08 -11.56
N GLN A 20 -17.88 2.36 -11.31
CA GLN A 20 -18.23 3.36 -12.33
C GLN A 20 -17.05 4.24 -12.74
N ALA A 21 -15.86 4.04 -12.17
CA ALA A 21 -14.69 4.83 -12.52
C ALA A 21 -14.15 4.45 -13.90
N ASN A 22 -13.66 5.45 -14.63
CA ASN A 22 -12.97 5.23 -15.89
C ASN A 22 -11.55 4.66 -15.68
N GLU A 23 -10.98 4.10 -16.75
CA GLU A 23 -9.65 3.50 -16.73
C GLU A 23 -8.54 4.46 -16.29
N GLY A 24 -8.61 5.72 -16.73
CA GLY A 24 -7.61 6.75 -16.37
C GLY A 24 -7.56 6.98 -14.86
N PHE A 25 -8.72 7.11 -14.22
CA PHE A 25 -8.83 7.22 -12.77
C PHE A 25 -8.28 5.98 -12.07
N LEU A 26 -8.67 4.78 -12.51
CA LEU A 26 -8.20 3.53 -11.92
C LEU A 26 -6.68 3.37 -12.04
N SER A 27 -6.09 3.79 -13.17
CA SER A 27 -4.65 3.78 -13.39
C SER A 27 -3.91 4.74 -12.46
N ILE A 28 -4.42 5.97 -12.32
CA ILE A 28 -3.90 6.95 -11.37
C ILE A 28 -4.01 6.41 -9.93
N GLU A 29 -5.16 5.86 -9.53
CA GLU A 29 -5.33 5.28 -8.20
C GLU A 29 -4.40 4.10 -7.96
N LYS A 30 -4.25 3.19 -8.93
CA LYS A 30 -3.34 2.04 -8.85
C LYS A 30 -1.91 2.48 -8.63
N SER A 31 -1.44 3.47 -9.39
CA SER A 31 -0.06 3.98 -9.30
C SER A 31 0.31 4.43 -7.88
N LYS A 32 -0.67 4.92 -7.11
CA LYS A 32 -0.44 5.36 -5.72
C LYS A 32 -0.13 4.20 -4.76
N TYR A 33 -0.44 2.96 -5.12
CA TYR A 33 -0.15 1.75 -4.32
C TYR A 33 1.08 0.99 -4.84
N VAL A 34 1.21 0.88 -6.16
CA VAL A 34 2.25 0.04 -6.78
C VAL A 34 3.50 0.82 -7.23
N SER A 35 3.55 2.13 -6.98
CA SER A 35 4.76 2.92 -7.30
C SER A 35 5.96 2.43 -6.49
N ARG A 36 7.13 2.47 -7.13
CA ARG A 36 8.41 2.09 -6.51
C ARG A 36 8.63 2.82 -5.18
N GLU A 37 8.32 4.11 -5.12
CA GLU A 37 8.40 4.92 -3.90
C GLU A 37 7.51 4.36 -2.77
N ASN A 38 6.26 3.99 -3.07
CA ASN A 38 5.36 3.43 -2.06
C ASN A 38 5.82 2.03 -1.62
N LEU A 39 6.21 1.18 -2.57
CA LEU A 39 6.68 -0.18 -2.27
C LEU A 39 7.94 -0.17 -1.41
N ASN A 40 8.88 0.74 -1.65
CA ASN A 40 10.05 0.92 -0.79
C ASN A 40 9.63 1.30 0.64
N LYS A 41 8.69 2.23 0.80
CA LYS A 41 8.21 2.67 2.14
C LYS A 41 7.48 1.55 2.88
N VAL A 42 6.68 0.76 2.16
CA VAL A 42 6.03 -0.44 2.73
C VAL A 42 7.09 -1.45 3.14
N ALA A 43 8.07 -1.70 2.26
CA ALA A 43 9.15 -2.63 2.51
C ALA A 43 10.00 -2.21 3.73
N GLU A 44 10.35 -0.93 3.90
CA GLU A 44 11.05 -0.41 5.08
C GLU A 44 10.28 -0.67 6.39
N ARG A 45 8.95 -0.61 6.35
CA ARG A 45 8.10 -0.86 7.53
C ARG A 45 8.08 -2.35 7.90
N ILE A 46 8.06 -3.24 6.91
CA ILE A 46 7.91 -4.69 7.12
C ILE A 46 9.27 -5.35 7.34
N LEU A 47 10.22 -4.99 6.49
CA LEU A 47 11.59 -5.45 6.51
C LEU A 47 12.37 -4.47 7.37
N ASN A 48 12.39 -4.75 8.68
CA ASN A 48 13.31 -4.08 9.59
C ASN A 48 14.70 -4.00 8.93
N LYS A 49 15.37 -2.85 8.97
CA LYS A 49 16.69 -2.65 8.32
C LYS A 49 17.71 -3.76 8.68
N ASN A 50 17.55 -4.37 9.84
CA ASN A 50 18.41 -5.44 10.35
C ASN A 50 18.14 -6.83 9.72
N MET A 51 17.02 -7.03 9.03
CA MET A 51 16.67 -8.28 8.37
C MET A 51 17.33 -8.44 7.00
N ILE A 52 17.77 -7.34 6.39
CA ILE A 52 18.43 -7.35 5.08
C ILE A 52 19.93 -7.29 5.30
N LYS A 53 20.57 -8.47 5.33
CA LYS A 53 22.03 -8.56 5.33
C LYS A 53 22.55 -8.20 3.94
N HIS A 54 23.01 -6.96 3.77
CA HIS A 54 23.67 -6.51 2.55
C HIS A 54 25.17 -6.31 2.81
N LYS A 55 26.04 -6.76 1.87
CA LYS A 55 27.50 -6.60 2.00
C LYS A 55 27.99 -5.17 1.77
N SER A 56 27.19 -4.31 1.13
CA SER A 56 27.53 -2.90 0.93
C SER A 56 26.61 -1.98 1.75
N SER A 57 27.18 -0.86 2.22
CA SER A 57 26.50 0.21 2.95
C SER A 57 25.46 0.99 2.12
N TYR A 58 25.33 0.69 0.83
CA TYR A 58 24.42 1.35 -0.09
C TYR A 58 23.32 0.39 -0.55
N LEU A 59 22.15 0.48 0.09
CA LEU A 59 20.93 -0.07 -0.47
C LEU A 59 20.51 0.79 -1.67
N SER A 60 20.37 0.19 -2.85
CA SER A 60 19.86 0.91 -4.01
C SER A 60 18.43 1.37 -3.75
N LYS A 61 18.04 2.52 -4.30
CA LYS A 61 16.70 3.12 -4.10
C LYS A 61 15.54 2.18 -4.45
N ASN A 62 15.77 1.09 -5.20
CA ASN A 62 14.72 0.19 -5.67
C ASN A 62 14.77 -1.21 -5.04
N MET A 63 15.84 -1.52 -4.30
CA MET A 63 16.08 -2.87 -3.78
C MET A 63 14.96 -3.33 -2.84
N LEU A 64 14.47 -2.45 -1.96
CA LEU A 64 13.45 -2.80 -0.98
C LEU A 64 12.10 -3.13 -1.64
N GLY A 65 11.68 -2.34 -2.62
CA GLY A 65 10.49 -2.62 -3.42
C GLY A 65 10.59 -3.95 -4.18
N ASN A 66 11.75 -4.22 -4.81
CA ASN A 66 11.98 -5.49 -5.50
C ASN A 66 11.95 -6.69 -4.54
N THR A 67 12.50 -6.53 -3.33
CA THR A 67 12.46 -7.56 -2.28
C THR A 67 11.01 -7.80 -1.84
N LEU A 68 10.21 -6.75 -1.66
CA LEU A 68 8.80 -6.90 -1.34
C LEU A 68 8.02 -7.62 -2.44
N GLU A 69 8.22 -7.28 -3.71
CA GLU A 69 7.64 -8.00 -4.85
C GLU A 69 8.07 -9.48 -4.86
N SER A 70 9.33 -9.76 -4.53
CA SER A 70 9.85 -11.13 -4.43
C SER A 70 9.19 -11.91 -3.29
N ILE A 71 8.96 -11.28 -2.13
CA ILE A 71 8.22 -11.87 -1.00
C ILE A 71 6.78 -12.18 -1.41
N ILE A 72 6.11 -11.29 -2.14
CA ILE A 72 4.76 -11.55 -2.66
C ILE A 72 4.77 -12.75 -3.60
N GLY A 73 5.77 -12.86 -4.47
CA GLY A 73 5.96 -14.03 -5.35
C GLY A 73 6.18 -15.32 -4.57
N ALA A 74 6.97 -15.29 -3.50
CA ALA A 74 7.19 -16.45 -2.63
C ALA A 74 5.92 -16.88 -1.90
N ILE A 75 5.15 -15.93 -1.35
CA ILE A 75 3.84 -16.20 -0.72
C ILE A 75 2.88 -16.82 -1.73
N TYR A 76 2.89 -16.36 -2.98
CA TYR A 76 2.05 -16.92 -4.03
C TYR A 76 2.38 -18.38 -4.30
N ILE A 77 3.67 -18.71 -4.43
CA ILE A 77 4.12 -20.10 -4.65
C ILE A 77 3.77 -20.99 -3.45
N ASP A 78 4.01 -20.50 -2.22
CA ASP A 78 3.87 -21.31 -1.00
C ASP A 78 2.40 -21.45 -0.55
N LYS A 79 1.59 -20.39 -0.66
CA LYS A 79 0.26 -20.29 -0.02
C LYS A 79 -0.87 -19.83 -0.95
N GLY A 80 -0.58 -19.56 -2.22
CA GLY A 80 -1.56 -19.19 -3.24
C GLY A 80 -2.19 -17.81 -3.09
N MET A 81 -3.13 -17.50 -4.00
CA MET A 81 -3.73 -16.17 -4.17
C MET A 81 -4.37 -15.58 -2.92
N ARG A 82 -5.12 -16.38 -2.15
CA ARG A 82 -5.81 -15.89 -0.95
C ARG A 82 -4.85 -15.37 0.13
N ALA A 83 -3.66 -15.96 0.24
CA ALA A 83 -2.64 -15.50 1.16
C ALA A 83 -2.02 -14.18 0.68
N CYS A 84 -1.74 -14.05 -0.62
CA CYS A 84 -1.28 -12.80 -1.23
C CYS A 84 -2.28 -11.67 -1.00
N GLU A 85 -3.57 -11.91 -1.21
CA GLU A 85 -4.62 -10.91 -1.03
C GLU A 85 -4.65 -10.38 0.41
N LYS A 86 -4.64 -11.28 1.40
CA LYS A 86 -4.56 -10.89 2.82
C LYS A 86 -3.32 -10.08 3.13
N PHE A 87 -2.16 -10.49 2.61
CA PHE A 87 -0.89 -9.79 2.82
C PHE A 87 -0.91 -8.38 2.21
N ILE A 88 -1.32 -8.26 0.94
CA ILE A 88 -1.37 -6.99 0.21
C ILE A 88 -2.39 -6.02 0.83
N LEU A 89 -3.56 -6.50 1.22
CA LEU A 89 -4.57 -5.67 1.89
C LEU A 89 -4.04 -5.09 3.20
N LYS A 90 -3.46 -5.94 4.05
CA LYS A 90 -2.94 -5.55 5.35
C LYS A 90 -1.74 -4.61 5.28
N HIS A 91 -0.84 -4.83 4.33
CA HIS A 91 0.46 -4.15 4.36
C HIS A 91 0.59 -3.02 3.35
N ILE A 92 -0.09 -3.09 2.20
CA ILE A 92 0.02 -2.09 1.13
C ILE A 92 -1.17 -1.15 1.17
N LEU A 93 -2.40 -1.68 1.13
CA LEU A 93 -3.60 -0.84 1.07
C LEU A 93 -3.85 -0.11 2.39
N GLN A 94 -3.78 -0.82 3.52
CA GLN A 94 -3.97 -0.20 4.83
C GLN A 94 -2.87 0.83 5.16
N PHE A 95 -1.62 0.59 4.79
CA PHE A 95 -0.53 1.55 5.02
C PHE A 95 -0.79 2.90 4.36
N LYS A 96 -1.33 2.90 3.13
CA LYS A 96 -1.70 4.16 2.47
C LYS A 96 -2.82 4.87 3.23
N ALA A 97 -3.83 4.15 3.69
CA ALA A 97 -4.94 4.71 4.47
C ALA A 97 -4.45 5.34 5.78
N GLU A 98 -3.59 4.63 6.53
CA GLU A 98 -2.96 5.13 7.75
C GLU A 98 -2.17 6.42 7.48
N ARG A 99 -1.34 6.44 6.43
CA ARG A 99 -0.56 7.63 6.07
C ARG A 99 -1.43 8.80 5.64
N PHE A 100 -2.54 8.54 4.94
CA PHE A 100 -3.49 9.58 4.57
C PHE A 100 -4.14 10.20 5.82
N LEU A 101 -4.57 9.38 6.77
CA LEU A 101 -5.15 9.86 8.04
C LEU A 101 -4.13 10.69 8.83
N LEU A 102 -2.91 10.19 8.99
CA LEU A 102 -1.84 10.90 9.72
C LEU A 102 -1.50 12.26 9.09
N LYS A 103 -1.43 12.33 7.75
CA LYS A 103 -1.15 13.60 7.05
C LYS A 103 -2.27 14.64 7.19
N ASN A 104 -3.51 14.20 7.38
CA ASN A 104 -4.68 15.08 7.42
C ASN A 104 -5.29 15.19 8.82
N LEU A 105 -4.58 14.74 9.86
CA LEU A 105 -5.13 14.61 11.21
C LEU A 105 -5.67 15.94 11.74
N SER A 106 -4.94 17.04 11.56
CA SER A 106 -5.37 18.38 11.99
C SER A 106 -6.66 18.83 11.32
N GLN A 107 -6.79 18.62 10.00
CA GLN A 107 -7.99 18.97 9.25
C GLN A 107 -9.20 18.12 9.66
N ILE A 108 -8.98 16.81 9.85
CA ILE A 108 -10.01 15.87 10.29
C ILE A 108 -10.51 16.24 11.69
N ILE A 109 -9.59 16.51 12.61
CA ILE A 109 -9.90 16.94 13.98
C ILE A 109 -10.75 18.22 13.94
N ASN A 110 -10.30 19.25 13.22
CA ASN A 110 -11.03 20.51 13.13
C ASN A 110 -12.45 20.33 12.58
N LYS A 111 -12.63 19.49 11.55
CA LYS A 111 -13.96 19.17 10.99
C LYS A 111 -14.87 18.49 12.01
N ILE A 112 -14.35 17.51 12.76
CA ILE A 112 -15.12 16.81 13.82
C ILE A 112 -15.54 17.78 14.93
N PHE A 113 -14.66 18.69 15.35
CA PHE A 113 -14.98 19.69 16.36
C PHE A 113 -16.00 20.71 15.86
N TYR A 114 -15.94 21.12 14.58
CA TYR A 114 -16.93 22.01 13.97
C TYR A 114 -18.32 21.36 13.87
N ASP A 115 -18.40 20.11 13.40
CA ASP A 115 -19.67 19.37 13.28
C ASP A 115 -20.33 19.07 14.63
N LYS A 116 -19.56 18.94 15.72
CA LYS A 116 -20.12 18.80 17.07
C LYS A 116 -20.72 20.10 17.59
N LYS A 117 -20.24 21.27 17.16
CA LYS A 117 -20.71 22.58 17.62
C LYS A 117 -22.02 23.00 16.96
N THR A 118 -22.31 22.50 15.75
CA THR A 118 -23.53 22.80 14.99
C THR A 118 -24.72 21.92 15.36
N LYS A 119 -24.52 20.77 16.02
CA LYS A 119 -25.61 19.88 16.49
C LYS A 119 -26.12 20.17 17.91
N VAL A 120 -25.55 21.17 18.59
CA VAL A 120 -25.93 21.55 19.97
C VAL A 120 -26.76 22.86 20.00
N ASN A 121 -27.06 23.42 18.82
CA ASN A 121 -28.06 24.48 18.63
C ASN A 121 -29.23 23.95 17.82
#